data_AF-A0A9Q3EQ59-F1
#
_entry.id   AF-A0A9Q3EQ59-F1
#
_cell.length_a   1.000
_cell.length_b   1.000
_cell.length_c   1.000
_cell.angle_alpha   90.00
_cell.angle_beta   90.00
_cell.angle_gamma   90.00
#
_symmetry.space_group_name_H-M   'P 1'
#
loop_
_entity.id
_entity.type
_entity.pdbx_description
1 polymer ?
#
loop_
_entity_poly.entity_id
_entity_poly.type
_entity_poly.pdbx_seq_one_letter_code
_entity_poly.pdbx_strand_id
1 'polypeptide(L)'
;MSIPPPSALLKGPSDTEDKRSLSMNIKVLTGNNWLQWFEQLTFLSKSKGYDMLFDEEWVKTNKLNKYHKVKNSFAMSTPYNTVHEDLQQLLYDQRDFREAIQSLRMASSQTTVISLCENLFEMDLTFDPSS
;
A
#
# COMPACT_ATOMS: atom_id res chain seq x y z
N MET A 1 3.58 -14.44 65.33
CA MET A 1 3.82 -15.31 64.16
C MET A 1 3.80 -14.45 62.92
N SER A 2 4.95 -14.17 62.31
CA SER A 2 5.06 -13.32 61.11
C SER A 2 4.79 -14.14 59.85
N ILE A 3 3.93 -13.61 58.98
CA ILE A 3 3.63 -14.17 57.66
C ILE A 3 4.65 -13.58 56.65
N PRO A 4 5.41 -14.38 55.90
CA PRO A 4 6.31 -13.88 54.86
C PRO A 4 5.55 -13.50 53.57
N PRO A 5 6.05 -12.53 52.78
CA PRO A 5 5.38 -12.01 51.60
C PRO A 5 5.44 -13.00 50.41
N PRO A 6 4.46 -12.94 49.49
CA PRO A 6 4.39 -13.84 48.34
C PRO A 6 5.40 -13.39 47.28
N SER A 7 6.61 -13.92 47.37
CA SER A 7 7.62 -13.82 46.32
C SER A 7 8.34 -15.15 46.16
N ALA A 8 7.59 -16.18 45.74
CA ALA A 8 8.13 -17.37 45.11
C ALA A 8 6.98 -18.18 44.48
N LEU A 9 7.22 -18.70 43.26
CA LEU A 9 6.38 -19.64 42.49
C LEU A 9 5.25 -18.95 41.69
N LEU A 10 5.24 -18.84 40.36
CA LEU A 10 5.84 -19.61 39.28
C LEU A 10 6.31 -18.69 38.15
N LYS A 11 7.60 -18.74 37.80
CA LYS A 11 8.10 -18.22 36.53
C LYS A 11 7.90 -19.29 35.47
N GLY A 12 6.67 -19.40 34.95
CA GLY A 12 6.47 -20.04 33.66
C GLY A 12 7.12 -19.15 32.58
N PRO A 13 7.77 -19.70 31.53
CA PRO A 13 8.08 -18.88 30.39
C PRO A 13 6.74 -18.46 29.79
N SER A 14 6.34 -17.21 30.04
CA SER A 14 5.41 -16.56 29.14
C SER A 14 6.21 -16.39 27.86
N ASP A 15 6.08 -17.37 26.96
CA ASP A 15 6.26 -17.19 25.53
C ASP A 15 5.31 -16.07 25.13
N THR A 16 5.74 -14.84 25.42
CA THR A 16 5.35 -13.69 24.65
C THR A 16 5.92 -14.01 23.28
N GLU A 17 5.12 -14.68 22.46
CA GLU A 17 5.31 -14.67 21.02
C GLU A 17 5.52 -13.21 20.67
N ASP A 18 6.79 -12.83 20.53
CA ASP A 18 7.20 -11.65 19.82
C ASP A 18 6.60 -11.84 18.45
N LYS A 19 5.36 -11.35 18.29
CA LYS A 19 4.78 -10.99 17.02
C LYS A 19 5.74 -9.94 16.48
N ARG A 20 6.83 -10.41 15.88
CA ARG A 20 7.59 -9.69 14.88
C ARG A 20 6.54 -9.30 13.88
N SER A 21 5.97 -8.12 14.10
CA SER A 21 5.34 -7.36 13.05
C SER A 21 6.47 -7.23 12.04
N LEU A 22 6.48 -8.12 11.06
CA LEU A 22 7.28 -7.97 9.86
C LEU A 22 6.84 -6.63 9.33
N SER A 23 7.58 -5.57 9.67
CA SER A 23 7.35 -4.24 9.16
C SER A 23 7.69 -4.35 7.68
N MET A 24 6.72 -4.78 6.88
CA MET A 24 6.83 -4.74 5.44
C MET A 24 6.91 -3.26 5.09
N ASN A 25 8.14 -2.78 4.93
CA ASN A 25 8.40 -1.47 4.35
C ASN A 25 8.02 -1.56 2.88
N ILE A 26 6.76 -1.24 2.59
CA ILE A 26 6.32 -0.97 1.23
C ILE A 26 7.16 0.21 0.72
N LYS A 27 7.77 0.06 -0.45
CA LYS A 27 8.50 1.17 -1.08
C LYS A 27 7.55 2.35 -1.29
N VAL A 28 8.03 3.58 -1.28
CA VAL A 28 7.18 4.72 -1.64
C VAL A 28 6.83 4.62 -3.13
N LEU A 29 5.55 4.76 -3.48
CA LEU A 29 5.07 4.82 -4.86
C LEU A 29 5.57 6.11 -5.50
N THR A 30 6.25 5.96 -6.63
CA THR A 30 6.59 7.02 -7.57
C THR A 30 5.90 6.73 -8.90
N GLY A 31 6.02 7.64 -9.88
CA GLY A 31 5.46 7.43 -11.22
C GLY A 31 6.00 6.16 -11.92
N ASN A 32 7.20 5.68 -11.53
CA ASN A 32 7.95 4.70 -12.32
C ASN A 32 8.00 3.31 -11.68
N ASN A 33 7.49 3.13 -10.45
CA ASN A 33 7.59 1.86 -9.72
C ASN A 33 6.22 1.22 -9.42
N TRP A 34 5.17 1.61 -10.14
CA TRP A 34 3.79 1.15 -9.96
C TRP A 34 3.67 -0.36 -9.75
N LEU A 35 4.28 -1.17 -10.63
CA LEU A 35 4.15 -2.63 -10.59
C LEU A 35 4.68 -3.21 -9.27
N GLN A 36 5.91 -2.84 -8.89
CA GLN A 36 6.54 -3.31 -7.64
C GLN A 36 5.74 -2.86 -6.42
N TRP A 37 5.29 -1.60 -6.42
CA TRP A 37 4.50 -1.05 -5.33
C TRP A 37 3.16 -1.77 -5.17
N PHE A 38 2.46 -2.00 -6.28
CA PHE A 38 1.15 -2.64 -6.29
C PHE A 38 1.22 -4.11 -5.84
N GLU A 39 2.27 -4.83 -6.21
CA GLU A 39 2.53 -6.20 -5.70
C GLU A 39 2.70 -6.21 -4.18
N GLN A 40 3.52 -5.29 -3.64
CA GLN A 40 3.73 -5.17 -2.19
C GLN A 40 2.46 -4.79 -1.44
N LEU A 41 1.70 -3.82 -1.97
CA LEU A 41 0.40 -3.43 -1.43
C LEU A 41 -0.58 -4.62 -1.42
N THR A 42 -0.66 -5.36 -2.52
CA THR A 42 -1.56 -6.52 -2.64
C THR A 42 -1.19 -7.60 -1.63
N PHE A 43 0.10 -7.90 -1.49
CA PHE A 43 0.58 -8.86 -0.50
C PHE A 43 0.26 -8.43 0.93
N LEU A 44 0.53 -7.17 1.29
CA LEU A 44 0.20 -6.64 2.60
C LEU A 44 -1.32 -6.68 2.85
N SER A 45 -2.11 -6.29 1.86
CA SER A 45 -3.58 -6.26 1.97
C SER A 45 -4.14 -7.66 2.19
N LYS A 46 -3.62 -8.68 1.48
CA LYS A 46 -3.96 -10.10 1.72
C LYS A 46 -3.58 -10.54 3.13
N SER A 47 -2.37 -10.21 3.59
CA SER A 47 -1.93 -10.58 4.95
C SER A 47 -2.77 -9.95 6.06
N LYS A 48 -3.36 -8.78 5.81
CA LYS A 48 -4.28 -8.07 6.72
C LYS A 48 -5.75 -8.46 6.55
N GLY A 49 -6.06 -9.36 5.60
CA GLY A 49 -7.43 -9.81 5.31
C GLY A 49 -8.28 -8.76 4.60
N TYR A 50 -7.68 -7.92 3.76
CA TYR A 50 -8.36 -6.91 2.92
C TYR A 50 -8.39 -7.31 1.44
N ASP A 51 -8.08 -8.57 1.13
CA ASP A 51 -8.06 -9.16 -0.20
C ASP A 51 -9.36 -8.98 -0.98
N MET A 52 -10.50 -9.07 -0.30
CA MET A 52 -11.82 -8.86 -0.91
C MET A 52 -12.05 -7.44 -1.45
N LEU A 53 -11.24 -6.44 -1.07
CA LEU A 53 -11.34 -5.09 -1.64
C LEU A 53 -10.82 -5.03 -3.09
N PHE A 54 -10.09 -6.04 -3.54
CA PHE A 54 -9.69 -6.19 -4.94
C PHE A 54 -10.75 -6.91 -5.79
N ASP A 55 -11.74 -7.55 -5.16
CA ASP A 55 -12.85 -8.23 -5.83
C ASP A 55 -13.98 -7.22 -6.12
N GLU A 56 -14.21 -6.97 -7.42
CA GLU A 56 -15.20 -6.01 -7.87
C GLU A 56 -16.64 -6.42 -7.52
N GLU A 57 -16.97 -7.70 -7.61
CA GLU A 57 -18.31 -8.21 -7.32
C GLU A 57 -18.59 -8.13 -5.82
N TRP A 58 -17.59 -8.47 -5.01
CA TRP A 58 -17.70 -8.36 -3.57
C TRP A 58 -17.90 -6.90 -3.13
N VAL A 59 -17.11 -5.97 -3.66
CA VAL A 59 -17.23 -4.53 -3.35
C VAL A 59 -18.58 -3.99 -3.76
N LYS A 60 -19.07 -4.29 -4.98
CA LYS A 60 -20.40 -3.84 -5.43
C LYS A 60 -21.51 -4.30 -4.49
N THR A 61 -21.45 -5.56 -4.08
CA THR A 61 -22.46 -6.17 -3.19
C THR A 61 -22.38 -5.60 -1.77
N ASN A 62 -21.18 -5.27 -1.29
CA ASN A 62 -20.94 -4.91 0.11
C ASN A 62 -20.69 -3.42 0.36
N LYS A 63 -20.70 -2.55 -0.65
CA LYS A 63 -20.28 -1.13 -0.54
C LYS A 63 -20.95 -0.36 0.62
N LEU A 64 -22.21 -0.66 0.91
CA LEU A 64 -22.99 -0.02 1.98
C LEU A 64 -22.81 -0.67 3.36
N ASN A 65 -22.26 -1.88 3.42
CA ASN A 65 -22.05 -2.63 4.65
C ASN A 65 -21.02 -1.91 5.55
N LYS A 66 -21.30 -1.85 6.86
CA LYS A 66 -20.35 -1.34 7.86
C LYS A 66 -19.01 -2.07 7.81
N TYR A 67 -19.01 -3.37 7.55
CA TYR A 67 -17.81 -4.18 7.41
C TYR A 67 -16.92 -3.71 6.25
N HIS A 68 -17.53 -3.45 5.08
CA HIS A 68 -16.84 -2.87 3.93
C HIS A 68 -16.22 -1.52 4.28
N LYS A 69 -17.01 -0.61 4.88
CA LYS A 69 -16.52 0.73 5.26
C LYS A 69 -15.29 0.67 6.17
N VAL A 70 -15.32 -0.19 7.18
CA VAL A 70 -14.21 -0.38 8.12
C VAL A 70 -12.96 -0.89 7.38
N LYS A 71 -13.10 -1.95 6.56
CA LYS A 71 -11.98 -2.48 5.77
C LYS A 71 -11.42 -1.46 4.80
N ASN A 72 -12.29 -0.74 4.09
CA ASN A 72 -11.92 0.32 3.18
C ASN A 72 -11.11 1.43 3.88
N SER A 73 -11.57 1.92 5.04
CA SER A 73 -10.85 2.92 5.82
C SER A 73 -9.47 2.43 6.27
N PHE A 74 -9.36 1.18 6.72
CA PHE A 74 -8.07 0.61 7.10
C PHE A 74 -7.15 0.42 5.91
N ALA A 75 -7.67 -0.05 4.77
CA ALA A 75 -6.87 -0.25 3.56
C ALA A 75 -6.34 1.09 3.02
N MET A 76 -7.15 2.15 3.04
CA MET A 76 -6.75 3.51 2.62
C MET A 76 -5.55 4.07 3.39
N SER A 77 -5.34 3.65 4.64
CA SER A 77 -4.17 4.09 5.41
C SER A 77 -2.84 3.70 4.76
N THR A 78 -2.81 2.61 3.99
CA THR A 78 -1.56 2.14 3.36
C THR A 78 -1.16 3.05 2.20
N PRO A 79 -2.01 3.31 1.19
CA PRO A 79 -1.73 4.32 0.17
C PRO A 79 -1.33 5.68 0.74
N TYR A 80 -2.06 6.24 1.71
CA TYR A 80 -1.71 7.56 2.28
C TYR A 80 -0.27 7.64 2.81
N ASN A 81 0.26 6.55 3.37
CA ASN A 81 1.59 6.53 3.97
C ASN A 81 2.70 6.06 3.02
N THR A 82 2.34 5.57 1.84
CA THR A 82 3.28 4.89 0.94
C THR A 82 3.27 5.46 -0.47
N VAL A 83 2.73 6.66 -0.68
CA VAL A 83 2.82 7.39 -1.95
C VAL A 83 3.67 8.64 -1.81
N HIS A 84 4.37 9.00 -2.89
CA HIS A 84 5.13 10.26 -2.98
C HIS A 84 4.18 11.47 -2.90
N GLU A 85 4.68 12.60 -2.43
CA GLU A 85 3.91 13.84 -2.25
C GLU A 85 3.18 14.30 -3.53
N ASP A 86 3.81 14.12 -4.69
CA ASP A 86 3.21 14.46 -5.99
C ASP A 86 1.93 13.65 -6.31
N LEU A 87 1.81 12.45 -5.72
CA LEU A 87 0.66 11.56 -5.91
C LEU A 87 -0.33 11.62 -4.74
N GLN A 88 0.02 12.27 -3.62
CA GLN A 88 -0.86 12.38 -2.46
C GLN A 88 -2.14 13.16 -2.77
N GLN A 89 -2.07 14.14 -3.68
CA GLN A 89 -3.24 14.93 -4.06
C GLN A 89 -4.36 14.06 -4.65
N LEU A 90 -3.99 13.00 -5.37
CA LEU A 90 -4.93 12.04 -5.95
C LEU A 90 -5.68 11.22 -4.90
N LEU A 91 -5.23 11.23 -3.64
CA LEU A 91 -5.87 10.50 -2.54
C LEU A 91 -6.84 11.37 -1.72
N TYR A 92 -6.75 12.69 -1.75
CA TYR A 92 -7.62 13.54 -0.93
C TYR A 92 -9.09 13.46 -1.34
N ASP A 93 -9.34 13.33 -2.63
CA ASP A 93 -10.70 13.23 -3.17
C ASP A 93 -11.27 11.81 -3.12
N GLN A 94 -10.43 10.82 -2.79
CA GLN A 94 -10.80 9.41 -2.87
C GLN A 94 -11.20 8.88 -1.50
N ARG A 95 -12.47 8.49 -1.39
CA ARG A 95 -13.01 7.82 -0.18
C ARG A 95 -13.01 6.31 -0.29
N ASP A 96 -12.82 5.79 -1.49
CA ASP A 96 -12.84 4.36 -1.80
C ASP A 96 -11.44 3.88 -2.19
N PHE A 97 -11.00 2.79 -1.57
CA PHE A 97 -9.70 2.19 -1.79
C PHE A 97 -9.51 1.82 -3.26
N ARG A 98 -10.52 1.27 -3.92
CA ARG A 98 -10.39 0.83 -5.31
C ARG A 98 -10.27 2.00 -6.25
N GLU A 99 -11.08 3.05 -6.04
CA GLU A 99 -11.02 4.29 -6.81
C GLU A 99 -9.66 5.01 -6.62
N ALA A 100 -9.11 4.98 -5.40
CA ALA A 100 -7.77 5.47 -5.11
C ALA A 100 -6.68 4.69 -5.87
N ILE A 101 -6.69 3.36 -5.80
CA ILE A 101 -5.73 2.51 -6.53
C ILE A 101 -5.82 2.72 -8.04
N GLN A 102 -7.03 2.85 -8.59
CA GLN A 102 -7.23 3.13 -10.00
C GLN A 102 -6.66 4.50 -10.40
N SER A 103 -6.90 5.54 -9.59
CA SER A 103 -6.38 6.88 -9.85
C SER A 103 -4.85 6.92 -9.84
N LEU A 104 -4.23 6.26 -8.86
CA LEU A 104 -2.78 6.13 -8.78
C LEU A 104 -2.20 5.39 -9.99
N ARG A 105 -2.84 4.30 -10.44
CA ARG A 105 -2.42 3.56 -11.63
C ARG A 105 -2.38 4.44 -12.87
N MET A 106 -3.43 5.23 -13.07
CA MET A 106 -3.54 6.11 -14.24
C MET A 106 -2.44 7.16 -14.24
N ALA A 107 -2.18 7.78 -13.08
CA ALA A 107 -1.12 8.75 -12.93
C ALA A 107 0.27 8.14 -13.18
N SER A 108 0.59 6.99 -12.58
CA SER A 108 1.88 6.31 -12.82
C SER A 108 2.06 5.90 -14.29
N SER A 109 0.97 5.47 -14.96
CA SER A 109 1.01 5.11 -16.37
C SER A 109 1.29 6.33 -17.25
N GLN A 110 0.69 7.48 -16.95
CA GLN A 110 0.94 8.73 -17.67
C GLN A 110 2.39 9.19 -17.52
N THR A 111 2.95 9.14 -16.30
CA THR A 111 4.37 9.48 -16.08
C THR A 111 5.31 8.58 -16.88
N THR A 112 5.02 7.27 -16.93
CA THR A 112 5.82 6.33 -17.70
C THR A 112 5.78 6.63 -19.21
N VAL A 113 4.60 6.96 -19.75
CA VAL A 113 4.43 7.33 -21.16
C VAL A 113 5.19 8.61 -21.50
N ILE A 114 5.08 9.65 -20.66
CA ILE A 114 5.79 10.92 -20.87
C ILE A 114 7.30 10.68 -20.89
N SER A 115 7.84 9.95 -19.91
CA SER A 115 9.27 9.66 -19.84
C SER A 115 9.78 8.89 -21.06
N LEU A 116 9.00 7.93 -21.58
CA LEU A 116 9.36 7.23 -22.81
C LEU A 116 9.38 8.17 -24.03
N CYS A 117 8.41 9.08 -24.14
CA CYS A 117 8.36 10.07 -25.22
C CYS A 117 9.53 11.06 -25.15
N GLU A 118 9.89 11.54 -23.95
CA GLU A 118 11.04 12.42 -23.75
C GLU A 118 12.34 11.72 -24.16
N ASN A 119 12.55 10.48 -23.71
CA ASN A 119 13.72 9.69 -24.10
C ASN A 119 13.78 9.46 -25.63
N LEU A 120 12.64 9.19 -26.27
CA LEU A 120 12.59 9.02 -27.73
C LEU A 120 12.97 10.32 -28.46
N PHE A 121 12.47 11.45 -27.97
CA PHE A 121 12.77 12.76 -28.55
C PHE A 121 14.25 13.14 -28.39
N GLU A 122 14.86 12.85 -27.23
CA GLU A 122 16.29 13.05 -27.00
C GLU A 122 17.16 12.16 -27.91
N MET A 123 16.74 10.91 -28.16
CA MET A 123 17.42 10.02 -29.11
C MET A 123 17.32 10.52 -30.56
N ASP A 124 16.17 11.06 -30.96
CA ASP A 124 15.98 11.63 -32.31
C ASP A 124 16.80 12.91 -32.51
N LEU A 125 16.93 13.75 -31.48
CA LEU A 125 17.76 14.95 -31.51
C LEU A 125 19.28 14.69 -31.45
N THR A 126 19.69 13.52 -30.97
CA THR A 126 21.10 13.10 -30.94
C THR A 126 21.50 12.29 -32.17
N PHE A 127 20.55 11.95 -33.05
CA PHE A 127 20.83 11.35 -34.34
C PHE A 127 21.35 12.41 -35.32
N ASP A 128 22.67 12.59 -35.35
CA ASP A 128 23.33 13.27 -36.46
C ASP A 128 23.59 12.25 -37.59
N PRO A 129 22.86 12.31 -38.73
CA PRO A 129 23.11 11.44 -39.87
C PRO A 129 24.47 11.71 -40.55
N SER A 130 25.26 12.65 -40.03
CA SER A 130 26.52 13.14 -40.60
C SER A 130 27.78 12.67 -39.86
N SER A 131 27.66 11.85 -38.80
CA SER A 131 28.80 11.25 -38.07
C SER A 131 29.18 9.85 -38.57
#